data_AF-A0ABD3LEW0-F1
#
_entry.id   AF-A0ABD3LEW0-F1
#
_cell.length_a   1.000
_cell.length_b   1.000
_cell.length_c   1.000
_cell.angle_alpha   90.00
_cell.angle_beta   90.00
_cell.angle_gamma   90.00
#
_symmetry.space_group_name_H-M   'P 1'
#
loop_
_entity.id
_entity.type
_entity.pdbx_description
1 polymer ?
#
loop_
_entity_poly.entity_id
_entity_poly.type
_entity_poly.pdbx_seq_one_letter_code
_entity_poly.pdbx_strand_id
1 'polypeptide(L)'
;MADSSAAPAPAPAPTRKYIFTIGNDCLASVAKDPSGKDIDALQQHMKNLPTTSTPFFFNALCDPYRDGADFVRGYPFSLRAGVLTAVSHGLWLNIPDYDAPTQLVKPLERNSRYVDAVMTIPKGILFPTCGMNLAFNRELIGPAMYFGLMGDGQPIGRYYNMWAGWCTKFLFPLASRVICDHLGLEVKTGLPYIWHSKASNPFVNLRKEYKGIYWQEELIPFFQSVVLPKDCTTQVKAKIGKVDEYFFKLADAMATWIEVWDELDPSETASAALPNGAAK
;
A
#
# COMPACT_ATOMS: atom_id res chain seq x y z
N MET A 1 32.32 -45.75 5.87
CA MET A 1 31.77 -45.09 4.68
C MET A 1 30.87 -43.97 5.18
N ALA A 2 31.36 -42.74 5.20
CA ALA A 2 30.57 -41.57 5.52
C ALA A 2 30.04 -41.02 4.20
N ASP A 3 28.72 -41.05 4.02
CA ASP A 3 28.04 -40.42 2.90
C ASP A 3 28.02 -38.90 3.16
N SER A 4 28.91 -38.16 2.48
CA SER A 4 29.01 -36.71 2.56
C SER A 4 28.45 -36.04 1.30
N SER A 5 27.27 -36.48 0.86
CA SER A 5 26.58 -35.89 -0.31
C SER A 5 25.34 -35.07 0.08
N ALA A 6 25.42 -34.29 1.16
CA ALA A 6 24.48 -33.20 1.36
C ALA A 6 24.86 -32.06 0.41
N ALA A 7 24.07 -31.88 -0.65
CA ALA A 7 24.19 -30.72 -1.54
C ALA A 7 24.12 -29.43 -0.68
N PRO A 8 24.98 -28.44 -0.93
CA PRO A 8 24.90 -27.17 -0.22
C PRO A 8 23.50 -26.57 -0.43
N ALA A 9 22.88 -26.13 0.66
CA ALA A 9 21.61 -25.41 0.60
C ALA A 9 21.75 -24.27 -0.44
N PRO A 10 20.75 -24.07 -1.31
CA PRO A 10 20.79 -23.01 -2.30
C PRO A 10 21.06 -21.68 -1.58
N ALA A 11 22.03 -20.92 -2.06
CA ALA A 11 22.30 -19.58 -1.54
C ALA A 11 20.99 -18.78 -1.52
N PRO A 12 20.70 -18.03 -0.43
CA PRO A 12 19.47 -17.25 -0.35
C PRO A 12 19.39 -16.35 -1.58
N ALA A 13 18.25 -16.42 -2.28
CA ALA A 13 18.03 -15.60 -3.46
C ALA A 13 18.24 -14.11 -3.09
N PRO A 14 18.86 -13.30 -3.95
CA PRO A 14 19.07 -11.88 -3.64
C PRO A 14 17.71 -11.22 -3.36
N THR A 15 17.52 -10.75 -2.13
CA THR A 15 16.28 -10.11 -1.70
C THR A 15 16.19 -8.73 -2.35
N ARG A 16 15.21 -8.55 -3.24
CA ARG A 16 14.99 -7.25 -3.89
C ARG A 16 14.45 -6.26 -2.85
N LYS A 17 15.01 -5.05 -2.81
CA LYS A 17 14.57 -3.98 -1.89
C LYS A 17 13.14 -3.51 -2.17
N TYR A 18 12.76 -3.42 -3.44
CA TYR A 18 11.44 -2.95 -3.86
C TYR A 18 10.63 -4.08 -4.48
N ILE A 19 9.35 -4.12 -4.14
CA ILE A 19 8.35 -5.00 -4.74
C ILE A 19 7.39 -4.13 -5.55
N PHE A 20 7.10 -4.54 -6.78
CA PHE A 20 6.12 -3.92 -7.66
C PHE A 20 5.04 -4.94 -8.00
N THR A 21 3.77 -4.55 -7.84
CA THR A 21 2.62 -5.37 -8.18
C THR A 21 1.87 -4.73 -9.35
N ILE A 22 1.55 -5.57 -10.33
CA ILE A 22 0.79 -5.16 -11.51
C ILE A 22 -0.37 -6.12 -11.75
N GLY A 23 -1.56 -5.58 -12.03
CA GLY A 23 -2.74 -6.35 -12.41
C GLY A 23 -2.52 -7.07 -13.74
N ASN A 24 -3.01 -8.31 -13.85
CA ASN A 24 -2.87 -9.10 -15.09
C ASN A 24 -3.61 -8.48 -16.28
N ASP A 25 -4.71 -7.79 -16.02
CA ASP A 25 -5.51 -6.99 -16.95
C ASP A 25 -4.91 -5.61 -17.29
N CYS A 26 -3.73 -5.33 -16.76
CA CYS A 26 -2.97 -4.12 -17.04
C CYS A 26 -1.69 -4.40 -17.86
N LEU A 27 -1.41 -5.66 -18.18
CA LEU A 27 -0.25 -6.07 -18.97
C LEU A 27 -0.49 -5.98 -20.48
N ALA A 28 -1.74 -6.02 -20.91
CA ALA A 28 -2.09 -6.13 -22.34
C ALA A 28 -1.94 -4.82 -23.12
N SER A 29 -1.81 -3.67 -22.45
CA SER A 29 -1.68 -2.36 -23.10
C SER A 29 -0.92 -1.40 -22.21
N VAL A 30 -0.11 -0.55 -22.83
CA VAL A 30 0.66 0.48 -22.12
C VAL A 30 -0.14 1.77 -22.11
N ALA A 31 -0.23 2.40 -20.94
CA ALA A 31 -0.86 3.72 -20.82
C ALA A 31 -0.05 4.76 -21.58
N LYS A 32 -0.73 5.75 -22.16
CA LYS A 32 -0.08 6.86 -22.86
C LYS A 32 -0.30 8.16 -22.12
N ASP A 33 0.73 9.00 -22.11
CA ASP A 33 0.64 10.35 -21.59
C ASP A 33 -0.11 11.27 -22.60
N PRO A 34 -0.42 12.52 -22.22
CA PRO A 34 -1.09 13.47 -23.12
C PRO A 34 -0.32 13.80 -24.41
N SER A 35 0.99 13.52 -24.46
CA SER A 35 1.82 13.67 -25.66
C SER A 35 1.78 12.44 -26.58
N GLY A 36 1.12 11.36 -26.14
CA GLY A 36 1.01 10.08 -26.85
C GLY A 36 2.18 9.13 -26.61
N LYS A 37 3.08 9.45 -25.67
CA LYS A 37 4.22 8.62 -25.32
C LYS A 37 3.81 7.55 -24.31
N ASP A 38 4.39 6.37 -24.46
CA ASP A 38 4.17 5.24 -23.55
C ASP A 38 4.71 5.56 -22.15
N ILE A 39 3.89 5.25 -21.14
CA ILE A 39 4.20 5.45 -19.73
C ILE A 39 4.90 4.20 -19.19
N ASP A 40 6.15 4.39 -18.74
CA ASP A 40 6.88 3.37 -17.98
C ASP A 40 6.52 3.49 -16.50
N ALA A 41 5.51 2.71 -16.09
CA ALA A 41 5.02 2.71 -14.72
C ALA A 41 6.09 2.24 -13.71
N LEU A 42 6.91 1.26 -14.09
CA LEU A 42 7.97 0.74 -13.22
C LEU A 42 9.04 1.81 -12.99
N GLN A 43 9.49 2.50 -14.04
CA GLN A 43 10.46 3.58 -13.91
C GLN A 43 9.91 4.73 -13.05
N GLN A 44 8.64 5.08 -13.20
CA GLN A 44 8.01 6.12 -12.40
C GLN A 44 7.86 5.73 -10.92
N HIS A 45 7.49 4.48 -10.61
CA HIS A 45 7.55 3.97 -9.23
C HIS A 45 8.98 4.04 -8.66
N MET A 46 9.99 3.69 -9.46
CA MET A 46 11.40 3.76 -9.08
C MET A 46 11.93 5.20 -8.91
N LYS A 47 11.22 6.22 -9.42
CA LYS A 47 11.50 7.63 -9.10
C LYS A 47 10.85 8.06 -7.79
N ASN A 48 9.65 7.56 -7.51
CA ASN A 48 8.90 7.94 -6.31
C ASN A 48 9.45 7.30 -5.03
N LEU A 49 9.84 6.02 -5.08
CA LEU A 49 10.25 5.28 -3.88
C LEU A 49 11.55 5.79 -3.23
N PRO A 50 12.59 6.21 -3.98
CA PRO A 50 13.81 6.75 -3.38
C PRO A 50 13.68 8.21 -2.93
N THR A 51 12.66 8.94 -3.40
CA THR A 51 12.46 10.35 -3.04
C THR A 51 11.67 10.47 -1.74
N THR A 52 11.92 11.52 -0.96
CA THR A 52 11.24 11.75 0.32
C THR A 52 9.81 12.25 0.13
N SER A 53 9.01 12.16 1.18
CA SER A 53 7.60 12.55 1.24
C SER A 53 7.39 13.66 2.29
N THR A 54 6.29 14.41 2.17
CA THR A 54 5.98 15.59 3.00
C THR A 54 4.62 15.47 3.70
N PRO A 55 4.47 14.59 4.70
CA PRO A 55 3.14 14.22 5.23
C PRO A 55 2.58 15.18 6.29
N PHE A 56 3.45 15.95 6.95
CA PHE A 56 3.09 16.77 8.10
C PHE A 56 2.57 18.16 7.72
N PHE A 57 2.80 18.57 6.46
CA PHE A 57 2.35 19.85 5.95
C PHE A 57 2.13 19.70 4.44
N PHE A 58 0.93 20.04 3.98
CA PHE A 58 0.60 19.93 2.56
C PHE A 58 1.28 21.04 1.76
N ASN A 59 2.11 20.68 0.78
CA ASN A 59 2.71 21.65 -0.14
C ASN A 59 1.74 21.95 -1.29
N ALA A 60 1.40 23.23 -1.50
CA ALA A 60 0.43 23.63 -2.51
C ALA A 60 0.88 23.35 -3.96
N LEU A 61 2.19 23.20 -4.20
CA LEU A 61 2.75 22.76 -5.49
C LEU A 61 2.92 21.24 -5.59
N CYS A 62 2.18 20.47 -4.77
CA CYS A 62 2.29 19.00 -4.70
C CYS A 62 3.71 18.56 -4.28
N ASP A 63 4.20 17.41 -4.78
CA ASP A 63 5.50 16.85 -4.40
C ASP A 63 6.68 17.79 -4.75
N PRO A 64 7.35 18.41 -3.75
CA PRO A 64 8.42 19.38 -3.97
C PRO A 64 9.73 18.74 -4.45
N TYR A 65 9.85 17.41 -4.45
CA TYR A 65 11.06 16.72 -4.89
C TYR A 65 11.03 16.33 -6.38
N ARG A 66 9.99 16.75 -7.11
CA ARG A 66 9.90 16.60 -8.55
C ARG A 66 10.50 17.80 -9.27
N ASP A 67 11.05 17.55 -10.45
CA ASP A 67 11.51 18.61 -11.34
C ASP A 67 10.37 19.60 -11.63
N GLY A 68 10.63 20.90 -11.43
CA GLY A 68 9.66 21.96 -11.65
C GLY A 68 8.75 22.27 -10.45
N ALA A 69 8.87 21.56 -9.33
CA ALA A 69 8.20 21.87 -8.07
C ALA A 69 9.21 22.28 -6.99
N ASP A 70 8.75 23.04 -5.99
CA ASP A 70 9.55 23.42 -4.81
C ASP A 70 8.60 23.67 -3.61
N PHE A 71 9.18 23.88 -2.43
CA PHE A 71 8.49 24.30 -1.23
C PHE A 71 7.99 25.74 -1.36
N VAL A 72 6.68 25.93 -1.18
CA VAL A 72 6.07 27.27 -1.22
C VAL A 72 6.31 28.08 0.05
N ARG A 73 6.11 29.40 -0.06
CA ARG A 73 6.09 30.31 1.09
C ARG A 73 5.09 29.82 2.14
N GLY A 74 5.54 29.75 3.40
CA GLY A 74 4.76 29.24 4.52
C GLY A 74 5.06 27.79 4.87
N TYR A 75 5.75 27.04 4.00
CA TYR A 75 6.20 25.69 4.35
C TYR A 75 7.38 25.75 5.35
N PRO A 76 7.24 25.15 6.55
CA PRO A 76 8.28 25.21 7.59
C PRO A 76 9.60 24.62 7.13
N PHE A 77 10.72 25.35 7.32
CA PHE A 77 12.05 24.88 6.93
C PHE A 77 12.47 23.58 7.61
N SER A 78 12.07 23.39 8.87
CA SER A 78 12.34 22.17 9.65
C SER A 78 11.73 20.91 9.05
N LEU A 79 10.67 21.04 8.23
CA LEU A 79 9.96 19.90 7.63
C LEU A 79 10.42 19.60 6.19
N ARG A 80 11.31 20.41 5.61
CA ARG A 80 11.72 20.28 4.19
C ARG A 80 12.61 19.07 3.90
N ALA A 81 13.24 18.50 4.92
CA ALA A 81 13.98 17.24 4.78
C ALA A 81 13.04 16.08 4.39
N GLY A 82 11.75 16.19 4.73
CA GLY A 82 10.76 15.17 4.46
C GLY A 82 11.05 13.88 5.22
N VAL A 83 10.39 12.82 4.79
CA VAL A 83 10.49 11.48 5.37
C VAL A 83 10.60 10.40 4.30
N LEU A 84 11.01 9.19 4.66
CA LEU A 84 11.20 8.12 3.69
C LEU A 84 9.86 7.68 3.08
N THR A 85 9.86 7.49 1.75
CA THR A 85 8.69 6.94 1.06
C THR A 85 8.73 5.41 1.12
N ALA A 86 7.72 4.83 1.77
CA ALA A 86 7.53 3.40 1.87
C ALA A 86 6.74 2.83 0.70
N VAL A 87 5.75 3.58 0.20
CA VAL A 87 4.83 3.12 -0.84
C VAL A 87 4.66 4.17 -1.93
N SER A 88 4.65 3.69 -3.16
CA SER A 88 4.30 4.45 -4.36
C SER A 88 3.02 3.83 -4.93
N HIS A 89 1.91 4.55 -4.81
CA HIS A 89 0.60 4.16 -5.28
C HIS A 89 0.31 4.82 -6.63
N GLY A 90 0.15 4.00 -7.67
CA GLY A 90 -0.18 4.46 -9.00
C GLY A 90 -1.69 4.48 -9.27
N LEU A 91 -2.07 5.13 -10.35
CA LEU A 91 -3.44 5.32 -10.81
C LEU A 91 -3.70 4.58 -12.12
N TRP A 92 -4.92 4.71 -12.64
CA TRP A 92 -5.43 3.94 -13.77
C TRP A 92 -5.99 4.88 -14.83
N LEU A 93 -5.75 4.56 -16.10
CA LEU A 93 -6.48 5.09 -17.23
C LEU A 93 -7.42 4.02 -17.78
N ASN A 94 -8.38 4.46 -18.60
CA ASN A 94 -9.43 3.63 -19.20
C ASN A 94 -10.49 3.19 -18.18
N ILE A 95 -10.44 1.98 -17.63
CA ILE A 95 -11.49 1.51 -16.71
C ILE A 95 -11.10 1.92 -15.28
N PRO A 96 -11.84 2.82 -14.61
CA PRO A 96 -11.55 3.20 -13.23
C PRO A 96 -11.81 2.03 -12.27
N ASP A 97 -11.11 2.02 -11.13
CA ASP A 97 -11.31 1.04 -10.04
C ASP A 97 -12.53 1.41 -9.21
N TYR A 98 -13.71 1.23 -9.81
CA TYR A 98 -14.99 1.44 -9.16
C TYR A 98 -15.46 0.22 -8.38
N ASP A 99 -16.21 0.48 -7.31
CA ASP A 99 -17.06 -0.51 -6.67
C ASP A 99 -18.11 -1.04 -7.67
N ALA A 100 -18.57 -2.27 -7.46
CA ALA A 100 -19.51 -2.93 -8.34
C ALA A 100 -20.82 -2.15 -8.52
N PRO A 101 -21.47 -1.58 -7.48
CA PRO A 101 -22.61 -0.69 -7.66
C PRO A 101 -22.35 0.48 -8.62
N THR A 102 -21.24 1.20 -8.44
CA THR A 102 -20.87 2.33 -9.32
C THR A 102 -20.60 1.85 -10.74
N GLN A 103 -19.95 0.70 -10.91
CA GLN A 103 -19.71 0.12 -12.23
C GLN A 103 -21.02 -0.30 -12.93
N LEU A 104 -22.03 -0.75 -12.19
CA LEU A 104 -23.35 -1.09 -12.74
C LEU A 104 -24.08 0.15 -13.29
N VAL A 105 -23.99 1.28 -12.60
CA VAL A 105 -24.65 2.52 -13.04
C VAL A 105 -23.85 3.29 -14.11
N LYS A 106 -22.53 3.05 -14.21
CA LYS A 106 -21.64 3.74 -15.17
C LYS A 106 -20.74 2.77 -15.97
N PRO A 107 -21.31 1.79 -16.71
CA PRO A 107 -20.52 0.75 -17.38
C PRO A 107 -19.64 1.25 -18.53
N LEU A 108 -20.02 2.37 -19.15
CA LEU A 108 -19.31 2.97 -20.27
C LEU A 108 -18.34 4.09 -19.86
N GLU A 109 -18.33 4.49 -18.58
CA GLU A 109 -17.43 5.55 -18.13
C GLU A 109 -15.98 5.10 -18.24
N ARG A 110 -15.13 6.01 -18.72
CA ARG A 110 -13.69 5.78 -18.84
C ARG A 110 -12.93 6.95 -18.24
N ASN A 111 -11.88 6.64 -17.49
CA ASN A 111 -10.94 7.64 -17.00
C ASN A 111 -9.94 8.00 -18.11
N SER A 112 -10.17 9.12 -18.77
CA SER A 112 -9.22 9.77 -19.68
C SER A 112 -8.46 10.92 -19.02
N ARG A 113 -8.73 11.21 -17.73
CA ARG A 113 -8.12 12.33 -17.02
C ARG A 113 -6.74 11.93 -16.51
N TYR A 114 -5.72 12.33 -17.26
CA TYR A 114 -4.34 12.28 -16.82
C TYR A 114 -4.00 13.53 -16.00
N VAL A 115 -3.54 13.34 -14.76
CA VAL A 115 -3.06 14.42 -13.90
C VAL A 115 -1.56 14.22 -13.69
N ASP A 116 -0.76 15.15 -14.22
CA ASP A 116 0.70 15.12 -14.06
C ASP A 116 1.12 15.60 -12.65
N ALA A 117 0.71 14.85 -11.63
CA ALA A 117 1.02 15.17 -10.25
C ALA A 117 1.45 13.91 -9.49
N VAL A 118 2.37 14.11 -8.55
CA VAL A 118 2.64 13.17 -7.46
C VAL A 118 2.37 13.95 -6.20
N MET A 119 1.68 13.34 -5.24
CA MET A 119 1.31 13.94 -3.98
C MET A 119 1.65 12.99 -2.85
N THR A 120 2.07 13.55 -1.72
CA THR A 120 2.15 12.78 -0.47
C THR A 120 0.74 12.68 0.12
N ILE A 121 0.36 11.48 0.54
CA ILE A 121 -0.86 11.28 1.33
C ILE A 121 -0.58 11.78 2.75
N PRO A 122 -1.31 12.80 3.25
CA PRO A 122 -1.04 13.36 4.57
C PRO A 122 -1.10 12.32 5.68
N LYS A 123 -0.37 12.58 6.75
CA LYS A 123 -0.45 11.78 7.97
C LYS A 123 -1.86 11.84 8.56
N GLY A 124 -2.37 10.71 9.04
CA GLY A 124 -3.67 10.61 9.66
C GLY A 124 -4.83 10.49 8.67
N ILE A 125 -4.56 10.25 7.38
CA ILE A 125 -5.58 10.14 6.35
C ILE A 125 -5.53 8.77 5.66
N LEU A 126 -6.70 8.12 5.58
CA LEU A 126 -6.92 6.90 4.81
C LEU A 126 -7.14 7.23 3.34
N PHE A 127 -6.79 6.29 2.46
CA PHE A 127 -7.00 6.41 1.03
C PHE A 127 -7.41 5.07 0.42
N PRO A 128 -8.19 5.07 -0.68
CA PRO A 128 -8.46 3.85 -1.43
C PRO A 128 -7.17 3.38 -2.09
N THR A 129 -6.79 2.14 -1.81
CA THR A 129 -5.57 1.52 -2.35
C THR A 129 -5.94 0.44 -3.34
N CYS A 130 -5.20 0.37 -4.45
CA CYS A 130 -5.32 -0.69 -5.43
C CYS A 130 -3.99 -1.43 -5.61
N GLY A 131 -3.98 -2.75 -5.41
CA GLY A 131 -2.80 -3.59 -5.61
C GLY A 131 -2.41 -3.79 -7.07
N MET A 132 -3.20 -3.32 -8.04
CA MET A 132 -2.91 -3.46 -9.47
C MET A 132 -1.83 -2.50 -9.97
N ASN A 133 -1.52 -1.43 -9.23
CA ASN A 133 -0.50 -0.45 -9.59
C ASN A 133 0.21 0.06 -8.33
N LEU A 134 0.98 -0.80 -7.68
CA LEU A 134 1.56 -0.51 -6.37
C LEU A 134 3.01 -0.92 -6.34
N ALA A 135 3.86 -0.07 -5.77
CA ALA A 135 5.23 -0.44 -5.45
C ALA A 135 5.55 -0.06 -4.01
N PHE A 136 6.35 -0.87 -3.33
CA PHE A 136 6.71 -0.61 -1.95
C PHE A 136 8.12 -1.08 -1.60
N ASN A 137 8.68 -0.46 -0.57
CA ASN A 137 9.95 -0.86 0.02
C ASN A 137 9.73 -2.03 0.99
N ARG A 138 10.22 -3.19 0.59
CA ARG A 138 10.12 -4.47 1.31
C ARG A 138 10.73 -4.38 2.70
N GLU A 139 11.88 -3.74 2.83
CA GLU A 139 12.62 -3.61 4.10
C GLU A 139 11.88 -2.71 5.10
N LEU A 140 11.11 -1.75 4.60
CA LEU A 140 10.39 -0.79 5.43
C LEU A 140 9.00 -1.30 5.82
N ILE A 141 8.27 -1.91 4.89
CA ILE A 141 6.84 -2.21 5.09
C ILE A 141 6.40 -3.59 4.59
N GLY A 142 7.34 -4.49 4.25
CA GLY A 142 7.04 -5.83 3.75
C GLY A 142 6.01 -6.60 4.59
N PRO A 143 6.22 -6.73 5.92
CA PRO A 143 5.27 -7.40 6.80
C PRO A 143 3.89 -6.71 6.89
N ALA A 144 3.81 -5.39 6.69
CA ALA A 144 2.53 -4.67 6.74
C ALA A 144 1.76 -4.69 5.43
N MET A 145 2.42 -4.99 4.31
CA MET A 145 1.76 -5.13 3.02
C MET A 145 1.05 -6.48 2.94
N TYR A 146 0.01 -6.66 3.76
CA TYR A 146 -0.78 -7.87 3.87
C TYR A 146 -2.19 -7.64 3.36
N PHE A 147 -2.56 -8.37 2.30
CA PHE A 147 -3.87 -8.31 1.66
C PHE A 147 -4.93 -9.19 2.35
N GLY A 148 -4.62 -9.75 3.53
CA GLY A 148 -5.55 -10.62 4.24
C GLY A 148 -5.67 -12.02 3.64
N LEU A 149 -6.59 -12.79 4.20
CA LEU A 149 -6.90 -14.14 3.72
C LEU A 149 -7.66 -14.03 2.39
N MET A 150 -6.93 -14.17 1.29
CA MET A 150 -7.45 -14.20 -0.08
C MET A 150 -7.74 -15.64 -0.52
N GLY A 151 -8.68 -15.80 -1.45
CA GLY A 151 -9.03 -17.10 -2.04
C GLY A 151 -10.53 -17.28 -2.24
N ASP A 152 -10.90 -18.33 -2.99
CA ASP A 152 -12.31 -18.67 -3.19
C ASP A 152 -12.99 -19.01 -1.86
N GLY A 153 -14.15 -18.41 -1.62
CA GLY A 153 -14.91 -18.56 -0.36
C GLY A 153 -14.50 -17.59 0.75
N GLN A 154 -13.44 -16.79 0.58
CA GLN A 154 -13.08 -15.78 1.58
C GLN A 154 -14.00 -14.55 1.49
N PRO A 155 -14.56 -14.09 2.62
CA PRO A 155 -15.57 -13.04 2.63
C PRO A 155 -15.04 -11.63 2.31
N ILE A 156 -13.72 -11.42 2.41
CA ILE A 156 -13.09 -10.13 2.06
C ILE A 156 -13.14 -9.83 0.55
N GLY A 157 -13.29 -10.86 -0.29
CA GLY A 157 -13.64 -10.72 -1.71
C GLY A 157 -12.69 -9.81 -2.50
N ARG A 158 -13.17 -8.64 -2.95
CA ARG A 158 -12.38 -7.61 -3.66
C ARG A 158 -11.87 -6.47 -2.76
N TYR A 159 -12.22 -6.49 -1.48
CA TYR A 159 -11.86 -5.46 -0.49
C TYR A 159 -10.47 -5.63 0.15
N TYR A 160 -9.72 -6.68 -0.24
CA TYR A 160 -8.38 -6.95 0.28
C TYR A 160 -7.38 -5.82 0.00
N ASN A 161 -7.52 -5.12 -1.14
CA ASN A 161 -6.63 -4.00 -1.49
C ASN A 161 -6.81 -2.82 -0.52
N MET A 162 -8.06 -2.52 -0.18
CA MET A 162 -8.41 -1.45 0.75
C MET A 162 -7.91 -1.79 2.15
N TRP A 163 -8.09 -3.04 2.58
CA TRP A 163 -7.51 -3.55 3.82
C TRP A 163 -5.98 -3.35 3.89
N ALA A 164 -5.24 -3.81 2.88
CA ALA A 164 -3.78 -3.64 2.84
C ALA A 164 -3.35 -2.17 2.90
N GLY A 165 -4.07 -1.29 2.19
CA GLY A 165 -3.85 0.15 2.21
C GLY A 165 -4.06 0.78 3.59
N TRP A 166 -5.18 0.45 4.22
CA TRP A 166 -5.52 0.94 5.56
C TRP A 166 -4.56 0.40 6.62
N CYS A 167 -4.14 -0.86 6.51
CA CYS A 167 -3.11 -1.45 7.37
C CYS A 167 -1.75 -0.78 7.19
N THR A 168 -1.33 -0.51 5.95
CA THR A 168 -0.08 0.20 5.66
C THR A 168 -0.04 1.57 6.33
N LYS A 169 -1.18 2.26 6.41
CA LYS A 169 -1.29 3.59 7.04
C LYS A 169 -1.47 3.55 8.55
N PHE A 170 -2.24 2.62 9.11
CA PHE A 170 -2.69 2.70 10.51
C PHE A 170 -2.51 1.44 11.34
N LEU A 171 -2.07 0.31 10.78
CA LEU A 171 -2.18 -0.95 11.52
C LEU A 171 -1.11 -1.98 11.13
N PHE A 172 0.07 -1.91 11.77
CA PHE A 172 0.91 -3.09 12.06
C PHE A 172 2.14 -2.90 13.01
N PRO A 173 1.97 -2.62 14.31
CA PRO A 173 3.03 -2.85 15.30
C PRO A 173 2.75 -4.15 16.06
N LEU A 174 3.21 -5.28 15.53
CA LEU A 174 3.22 -6.53 16.30
C LEU A 174 4.61 -7.10 16.54
N ALA A 175 5.61 -6.63 15.80
CA ALA A 175 7.01 -6.78 16.15
C ALA A 175 7.77 -5.54 15.65
N SER A 176 7.64 -4.42 16.36
CA SER A 176 8.50 -3.23 16.22
C SER A 176 8.63 -2.54 14.84
N ARG A 177 7.88 -2.88 13.78
CA ARG A 177 8.34 -2.44 12.44
C ARG A 177 7.42 -1.84 11.43
N VAL A 178 6.10 -1.67 11.58
CA VAL A 178 5.41 -0.94 10.52
C VAL A 178 4.15 -0.20 10.94
N ILE A 179 4.30 1.11 11.13
CA ILE A 179 3.25 2.04 10.70
C ILE A 179 3.93 3.14 9.92
N CYS A 180 3.49 3.41 8.68
CA CYS A 180 4.00 4.55 7.94
C CYS A 180 3.92 5.82 8.81
N ASP A 181 2.73 6.15 9.31
CA ASP A 181 2.49 7.37 10.08
C ASP A 181 3.19 7.40 11.46
N HIS A 182 3.48 6.25 12.10
CA HIS A 182 4.19 6.23 13.40
C HIS A 182 5.71 6.09 13.28
N LEU A 183 6.21 5.44 12.24
CA LEU A 183 7.65 5.32 11.97
C LEU A 183 8.19 6.49 11.15
N GLY A 184 7.32 7.44 10.77
CA GLY A 184 7.68 8.53 9.88
C GLY A 184 8.09 8.00 8.51
N LEU A 185 7.35 7.05 7.97
CA LEU A 185 7.43 6.60 6.58
C LEU A 185 6.13 6.96 5.88
N GLU A 186 6.13 7.11 4.56
CA GLU A 186 4.96 7.68 3.90
C GLU A 186 4.64 7.11 2.53
N VAL A 187 3.45 7.49 2.06
CA VAL A 187 2.88 7.04 0.79
C VAL A 187 2.79 8.20 -0.18
N LYS A 188 3.32 8.01 -1.39
CA LYS A 188 3.07 8.87 -2.54
C LYS A 188 1.96 8.28 -3.40
N THR A 189 1.10 9.14 -3.94
CA THR A 189 0.05 8.78 -4.90
C THR A 189 0.07 9.70 -6.11
N GLY A 190 -0.42 9.24 -7.25
CA GLY A 190 -0.46 10.01 -8.49
C GLY A 190 0.18 9.21 -9.63
N LEU A 191 1.23 9.76 -10.24
CA LEU A 191 2.06 8.97 -11.14
C LEU A 191 2.68 7.80 -10.38
N PRO A 192 2.70 6.57 -10.94
CA PRO A 192 2.42 6.24 -12.34
C PRO A 192 0.98 5.91 -12.71
N TYR A 193 0.66 5.99 -14.00
CA TYR A 193 -0.58 5.46 -14.57
C TYR A 193 -0.35 4.14 -15.33
N ILE A 194 -1.29 3.20 -15.19
CA ILE A 194 -1.38 1.99 -16.03
C ILE A 194 -2.69 1.95 -16.81
N TRP A 195 -2.74 1.16 -17.88
CA TRP A 195 -3.93 1.01 -18.70
C TRP A 195 -4.73 -0.22 -18.26
N HIS A 196 -5.86 0.01 -17.60
CA HIS A 196 -6.71 -1.05 -17.11
C HIS A 196 -7.73 -1.47 -18.18
N SER A 197 -7.59 -2.69 -18.71
CA SER A 197 -8.31 -3.14 -19.91
C SER A 197 -9.57 -3.98 -19.65
N LYS A 198 -9.75 -4.53 -18.44
CA LYS A 198 -10.79 -5.52 -18.17
C LYS A 198 -11.83 -5.00 -17.17
N ALA A 199 -13.07 -4.90 -17.64
CA ALA A 199 -14.22 -4.84 -16.75
C ALA A 199 -14.65 -6.28 -16.44
N SER A 200 -14.48 -6.74 -15.21
CA SER A 200 -15.03 -8.02 -14.75
C SER A 200 -16.55 -7.91 -14.56
N ASN A 201 -17.25 -9.05 -14.45
CA ASN A 201 -18.71 -9.07 -14.35
C ASN A 201 -19.17 -8.38 -13.05
N PRO A 202 -19.88 -7.24 -13.15
CA PRO A 202 -20.21 -6.45 -11.97
C PRO A 202 -21.19 -7.16 -11.02
N PHE A 203 -22.04 -8.06 -11.50
CA PHE A 203 -22.94 -8.83 -10.63
C PHE A 203 -22.19 -9.84 -9.77
N VAL A 204 -21.16 -10.48 -10.32
CA VAL A 204 -20.28 -11.38 -9.56
C VAL A 204 -19.46 -10.58 -8.55
N ASN A 205 -18.97 -9.41 -8.96
CA ASN A 205 -18.20 -8.53 -8.09
C ASN A 205 -19.05 -8.00 -6.92
N LEU A 206 -20.30 -7.62 -7.16
CA LEU A 206 -21.21 -7.17 -6.10
C LEU A 206 -21.39 -8.22 -5.00
N ARG A 207 -21.54 -9.50 -5.37
CA ARG A 207 -21.60 -10.61 -4.40
C ARG A 207 -20.30 -10.86 -3.64
N LYS A 208 -19.16 -10.43 -4.18
CA LYS A 208 -17.85 -10.51 -3.50
C LYS A 208 -17.60 -9.27 -2.65
N GLU A 209 -18.19 -8.13 -2.98
CA GLU A 209 -17.94 -6.85 -2.32
C GLU A 209 -18.94 -6.52 -1.23
N TYR A 210 -20.14 -7.11 -1.22
CA TYR A 210 -21.22 -6.69 -0.32
C TYR A 210 -20.81 -6.63 1.16
N LYS A 211 -20.05 -7.62 1.66
CA LYS A 211 -19.54 -7.61 3.03
C LYS A 211 -18.54 -6.49 3.25
N GLY A 212 -17.61 -6.30 2.32
CA GLY A 212 -16.61 -5.24 2.37
C GLY A 212 -17.23 -3.84 2.41
N ILE A 213 -18.26 -3.59 1.59
CA ILE A 213 -19.02 -2.32 1.58
C ILE A 213 -19.67 -2.07 2.94
N TYR A 214 -20.18 -3.10 3.62
CA TYR A 214 -20.75 -2.93 4.95
C TYR A 214 -19.66 -2.77 6.02
N TRP A 215 -18.61 -3.59 5.98
CA TRP A 215 -17.53 -3.58 6.95
C TRP A 215 -16.73 -2.29 6.92
N GLN A 216 -16.57 -1.64 5.76
CA GLN A 216 -15.79 -0.40 5.66
C GLN A 216 -16.32 0.69 6.61
N GLU A 217 -17.64 0.74 6.85
CA GLU A 217 -18.29 1.74 7.70
C GLU A 217 -17.90 1.57 9.18
N GLU A 218 -17.53 0.36 9.60
CA GLU A 218 -17.01 0.06 10.94
C GLU A 218 -15.48 0.11 10.98
N LEU A 219 -14.83 -0.35 9.91
CA LEU A 219 -13.37 -0.43 9.81
C LEU A 219 -12.72 0.96 9.74
N ILE A 220 -13.26 1.87 8.93
CA ILE A 220 -12.67 3.21 8.72
C ILE A 220 -12.61 4.00 10.04
N PRO A 221 -13.71 4.14 10.83
CA PRO A 221 -13.66 4.78 12.13
C PRO A 221 -12.71 4.08 13.10
N PHE A 222 -12.64 2.74 13.05
CA PHE A 222 -11.68 1.98 13.84
C PHE A 222 -10.24 2.38 13.51
N PHE A 223 -9.83 2.38 12.24
CA PHE A 223 -8.48 2.78 11.81
C PHE A 223 -8.18 4.24 12.15
N GLN A 224 -9.16 5.14 12.05
CA GLN A 224 -8.97 6.55 12.44
C GLN A 224 -8.84 6.76 13.96
N SER A 225 -9.47 5.88 14.76
CA SER A 225 -9.46 5.98 16.22
C SER A 225 -8.34 5.20 16.91
N VAL A 226 -7.65 4.31 16.18
CA VAL A 226 -6.66 3.43 16.81
C VAL A 226 -5.41 4.21 17.18
N VAL A 227 -5.17 4.31 18.48
CA VAL A 227 -3.87 4.72 19.04
C VAL A 227 -3.16 3.43 19.42
N LEU A 228 -2.08 3.10 18.75
CA LEU A 228 -1.46 1.78 18.85
C LEU A 228 -0.59 1.65 20.10
N PRO A 229 -0.89 0.71 21.03
CA PRO A 229 0.05 0.16 21.97
C PRO A 229 0.88 -0.96 21.29
N LYS A 230 1.88 -1.48 22.01
CA LYS A 230 2.82 -2.54 21.53
C LYS A 230 2.16 -3.85 21.08
N ASP A 231 0.86 -4.06 21.33
CA ASP A 231 0.12 -5.27 20.96
C ASP A 231 -1.14 -4.93 20.16
N CYS A 232 -1.08 -5.17 18.84
CA CYS A 232 -2.13 -4.82 17.90
C CYS A 232 -3.09 -5.97 17.57
N THR A 233 -2.70 -7.25 17.71
CA THR A 233 -3.56 -8.40 17.35
C THR A 233 -4.74 -8.48 18.30
N THR A 234 -4.50 -8.22 19.58
CA THR A 234 -5.52 -8.19 20.62
C THR A 234 -6.59 -7.13 20.33
N GLN A 235 -6.23 -5.97 19.76
CA GLN A 235 -7.20 -4.94 19.38
C GLN A 235 -8.03 -5.30 18.15
N VAL A 236 -7.42 -5.92 17.13
CA VAL A 236 -8.16 -6.41 15.96
C VAL A 236 -9.21 -7.43 16.41
N LYS A 237 -8.82 -8.40 17.25
CA LYS A 237 -9.77 -9.38 17.82
C LYS A 237 -10.85 -8.73 18.68
N ALA A 238 -10.49 -7.80 19.56
CA ALA A 238 -11.42 -7.21 20.52
C ALA A 238 -12.42 -6.22 19.89
N LYS A 239 -12.00 -5.44 18.89
CA LYS A 239 -12.81 -4.39 18.27
C LYS A 239 -13.41 -4.84 16.93
N ILE A 240 -12.59 -5.34 16.01
CA ILE A 240 -13.06 -5.74 14.67
C ILE A 240 -13.60 -7.18 14.66
N GLY A 241 -13.11 -8.07 15.54
CA GLY A 241 -13.62 -9.44 15.65
C GLY A 241 -15.14 -9.54 15.86
N LYS A 242 -15.75 -8.50 16.44
CA LYS A 242 -17.21 -8.41 16.62
C LYS A 242 -17.99 -8.18 15.32
N VAL A 243 -17.33 -7.71 14.26
CA VAL A 243 -17.95 -7.40 12.96
C VAL A 243 -18.25 -8.69 12.18
N ASP A 244 -17.31 -9.64 12.14
CA ASP A 244 -17.48 -10.95 11.50
C ASP A 244 -16.40 -11.94 12.01
N GLU A 245 -16.72 -13.23 12.03
CA GLU A 245 -15.79 -14.30 12.44
C GLU A 245 -14.49 -14.31 11.62
N TYR A 246 -14.57 -13.85 10.36
CA TYR A 246 -13.42 -13.65 9.49
C TYR A 246 -12.28 -12.89 10.18
N PHE A 247 -12.59 -11.84 10.95
CA PHE A 247 -11.55 -11.00 11.54
C PHE A 247 -10.81 -11.68 12.70
N PHE A 248 -11.40 -12.68 13.35
CA PHE A 248 -10.66 -13.52 14.30
C PHE A 248 -9.61 -14.37 13.58
N LYS A 249 -10.03 -15.06 12.52
CA LYS A 249 -9.13 -15.86 11.66
C LYS A 249 -8.06 -14.99 11.00
N LEU A 250 -8.44 -13.80 10.56
CA LEU A 250 -7.52 -12.83 9.97
C LEU A 250 -6.45 -12.39 10.99
N ALA A 251 -6.83 -12.12 12.24
CA ALA A 251 -5.86 -11.74 13.27
C ALA A 251 -4.84 -12.84 13.57
N ASP A 252 -5.26 -14.11 13.55
CA ASP A 252 -4.35 -15.25 13.67
C ASP A 252 -3.42 -15.34 12.45
N ALA A 253 -3.98 -15.23 11.24
CA ALA A 253 -3.20 -15.24 10.01
C ALA A 253 -2.20 -14.07 9.91
N MET A 254 -2.54 -12.91 10.45
CA MET A 254 -1.64 -11.76 10.55
C MET A 254 -0.44 -12.05 11.45
N ALA A 255 -0.64 -12.76 12.56
CA ALA A 255 0.47 -13.18 13.43
C ALA A 255 1.40 -14.15 12.69
N THR A 256 0.85 -15.18 12.05
CA THR A 256 1.62 -16.13 11.24
C THR A 256 2.35 -15.46 10.08
N TRP A 257 1.73 -14.48 9.42
CA TRP A 257 2.36 -13.71 8.34
C TRP A 257 3.63 -12.98 8.80
N ILE A 258 3.64 -12.46 10.03
CA ILE A 258 4.83 -11.83 10.63
C ILE A 258 5.91 -12.87 10.89
N GLU A 259 5.55 -13.98 11.53
CA GLU A 259 6.50 -15.06 11.86
C GLU A 259 7.22 -15.56 10.60
N VAL A 260 6.47 -15.78 9.51
CA VAL A 260 7.04 -16.16 8.21
C VAL A 260 7.95 -15.06 7.65
N TRP A 261 7.60 -13.79 7.82
CA TRP A 261 8.45 -12.67 7.41
C TRP A 261 9.77 -12.61 8.20
N ASP A 262 9.71 -12.83 9.50
CA ASP A 262 10.88 -12.86 10.38
C ASP A 262 11.79 -14.06 10.09
N GLU A 263 11.23 -15.20 9.66
CA GLU A 263 12.00 -16.35 9.19
C GLU A 263 12.68 -16.13 7.82
N LEU A 264 11.99 -15.44 6.90
CA LEU A 264 12.49 -15.19 5.54
C LEU A 264 13.47 -14.00 5.46
N ASP A 265 13.36 -13.05 6.38
CA ASP A 265 14.26 -11.91 6.51
C ASP A 265 14.74 -11.79 7.97
N PRO A 266 15.53 -12.76 8.46
CA PRO A 266 16.03 -12.75 9.83
C PRO A 266 16.87 -11.49 9.99
N SER A 267 16.36 -10.54 10.77
CA SER A 267 16.92 -9.20 10.77
C SER A 267 18.30 -9.18 11.42
N GLU A 268 19.36 -9.39 10.65
CA GLU A 268 20.65 -8.78 10.97
C GLU A 268 20.55 -7.31 10.52
N THR A 269 20.73 -6.38 11.46
CA THR A 269 20.78 -4.91 11.25
C THR A 269 19.46 -4.16 10.91
N ALA A 270 18.69 -3.81 11.94
CA ALA A 270 17.99 -2.51 12.00
C ALA A 270 18.28 -1.76 13.30
N SER A 271 19.53 -1.85 13.76
CA SER A 271 20.14 -0.94 14.74
C SER A 271 20.91 0.20 14.05
N ALA A 272 20.86 0.31 12.72
CA ALA A 272 21.37 1.47 12.02
C ALA A 272 20.37 2.61 12.22
N ALA A 273 20.72 3.51 13.13
CA ALA A 273 19.96 4.70 13.52
C ALA A 273 19.23 5.33 12.34
N LEU A 274 17.90 5.31 12.39
CA LEU A 274 17.10 6.34 11.72
C LEU A 274 17.62 7.68 12.26
N PRO A 275 18.01 8.65 11.40
CA PRO A 275 18.42 9.95 11.90
C PRO A 275 17.24 10.51 12.69
N ASN A 276 17.47 10.76 13.98
CA ASN A 276 16.51 11.37 14.89
C ASN A 276 16.05 12.71 14.28
N GLY A 277 14.94 12.68 13.55
CA GLY A 277 14.15 13.86 13.31
C GLY A 277 13.64 14.29 14.67
N ALA A 278 14.25 15.34 15.23
CA ALA A 278 13.87 15.89 16.52
C ALA A 278 12.39 16.33 16.45
N ALA A 279 11.51 15.49 16.98
CA ALA A 279 10.14 15.87 17.27
C ALA A 279 10.18 16.75 18.53
N LYS A 280 9.91 18.04 18.34
CA LYS A 280 9.29 18.90 19.35
C LYS A 280 7.91 19.27 18.86
#